data_AF-A0A5J4J045-F1
#
_entry.id   AF-A0A5J4J045-F1
#
_cell.length_a   1.000
_cell.length_b   1.000
_cell.length_c   1.000
_cell.angle_alpha   90.00
_cell.angle_beta   90.00
_cell.angle_gamma   90.00
#
_symmetry.space_group_name_H-M   'P 1'
#
loop_
_entity.id
_entity.type
_entity.pdbx_description
1 polymer ?
#
loop_
_entity_poly.entity_id
_entity_poly.type
_entity_poly.pdbx_seq_one_letter_code
_entity_poly.pdbx_strand_id
1 'polypeptide(L)'
;MKSIITIVALSLLTISSAFAQDVFGKWKTVDDKTGEAKSILEIFEKDGKAYGRVLEILNKEHKDDVCEECEGENKGKPIEGLVIMKALEKDDNEWNDGTIMDPESGKEYSCYIKLQSNDKLKVRGYLGFAALGRTQYWYRVQ
;
A
#
# COMPACT_ATOMS: atom_id res chain seq x y z
N MET A 1 44.35 37.63 -37.87
CA MET A 1 43.90 36.25 -38.17
C MET A 1 43.82 35.51 -36.84
N LYS A 2 42.66 35.60 -36.15
CA LYS A 2 41.65 34.53 -36.02
C LYS A 2 42.24 33.17 -35.60
N SER A 3 42.08 32.83 -34.32
CA SER A 3 41.90 31.45 -33.79
C SER A 3 41.50 31.59 -32.32
N ILE A 4 40.21 31.85 -32.05
CA ILE A 4 39.22 30.88 -31.54
C ILE A 4 39.64 30.34 -30.16
N ILE A 5 39.16 31.03 -29.12
CA ILE A 5 39.15 30.55 -27.74
C ILE A 5 37.99 29.55 -27.64
N THR A 6 38.30 28.27 -27.63
CA THR A 6 37.29 27.21 -27.43
C THR A 6 37.04 27.07 -25.93
N ILE A 7 36.06 27.80 -25.40
CA ILE A 7 35.56 27.58 -24.03
C ILE A 7 34.78 26.26 -24.06
N VAL A 8 35.42 25.17 -23.62
CA VAL A 8 34.75 23.90 -23.35
C VAL A 8 33.99 24.08 -22.03
N ALA A 9 32.73 24.49 -22.14
CA ALA A 9 31.80 24.48 -21.01
C ALA A 9 31.45 23.02 -20.70
N LEU A 10 32.14 22.43 -19.73
CA LEU A 10 31.83 21.09 -19.21
C LEU A 10 30.55 21.21 -18.35
N SER A 11 29.38 21.04 -18.97
CA SER A 11 28.11 20.96 -18.25
C SER A 11 28.10 19.70 -17.39
N LEU A 12 28.20 19.87 -16.07
CA LEU A 12 27.90 18.82 -15.09
C LEU A 12 26.44 18.40 -15.27
N LEU A 13 26.24 17.27 -15.96
CA LEU A 13 24.99 16.53 -15.91
C LEU A 13 24.88 15.92 -14.51
N THR A 14 24.22 16.61 -13.60
CA THR A 14 23.74 16.01 -12.36
C THR A 14 22.71 14.95 -12.72
N ILE A 15 23.13 13.68 -12.71
CA ILE A 15 22.22 12.54 -12.80
C ILE A 15 21.46 12.51 -11.47
N SER A 16 20.34 13.23 -11.42
CA SER A 16 19.37 13.10 -10.35
C SER A 16 18.70 11.74 -10.54
N SER A 17 19.22 10.71 -9.88
CA SER A 17 18.54 9.43 -9.75
C SER A 17 17.24 9.69 -8.99
N ALA A 18 16.14 9.91 -9.72
CA ALA A 18 14.82 9.89 -9.15
C ALA A 18 14.57 8.45 -8.70
N PHE A 19 14.82 8.16 -7.42
CA PHE A 19 14.32 6.93 -6.82
C PHE A 19 12.81 6.97 -6.95
N ALA A 20 12.26 6.19 -7.89
CA ALA A 20 10.84 5.98 -7.96
C ALA A 20 10.43 5.36 -6.61
N GLN A 21 9.65 6.10 -5.84
CA GLN A 21 9.07 5.57 -4.60
C GLN A 21 8.11 4.44 -4.98
N ASP A 22 8.21 3.32 -4.29
CA ASP A 22 7.37 2.15 -4.50
C ASP A 22 6.28 2.03 -3.42
N VAL A 23 5.32 1.13 -3.63
CA VAL A 23 4.21 0.86 -2.71
C VAL A 23 4.66 0.25 -1.39
N PHE A 24 5.87 -0.31 -1.33
CA PHE A 24 6.39 -0.99 -0.15
C PHE A 24 6.69 -0.03 1.01
N GLY A 25 6.58 -0.55 2.23
CA GLY A 25 6.80 0.17 3.48
C GLY A 25 5.53 0.31 4.33
N LYS A 26 5.58 1.22 5.31
CA LYS A 26 4.52 1.38 6.31
C LYS A 26 3.52 2.45 5.92
N TRP A 27 2.24 2.14 6.13
CA TRP A 27 1.10 2.94 5.72
C TRP A 27 0.09 3.04 6.86
N LYS A 28 -0.37 4.25 7.13
CA LYS A 28 -1.43 4.57 8.08
C LYS A 28 -2.78 4.56 7.35
N THR A 29 -3.73 3.82 7.90
CA THR A 29 -5.13 3.84 7.47
C THR A 29 -5.89 4.91 8.23
N VAL A 30 -6.95 5.43 7.59
CA VAL A 30 -7.85 6.41 8.20
C VAL A 30 -9.29 5.96 8.01
N ASP A 31 -10.14 6.28 8.98
CA ASP A 31 -11.58 6.20 8.79
C ASP A 31 -12.03 7.29 7.80
N ASP A 32 -12.71 6.90 6.72
CA ASP A 32 -13.16 7.86 5.69
C ASP A 32 -14.24 8.83 6.20
N LYS A 33 -14.93 8.53 7.32
CA LYS A 33 -15.98 9.38 7.89
C LYS A 33 -15.44 10.27 9.00
N THR A 34 -14.64 9.72 9.92
CA THR A 34 -14.14 10.46 11.10
C THR A 34 -12.78 11.10 10.87
N GLY A 35 -11.99 10.58 9.91
CA GLY A 35 -10.60 11.00 9.67
C GLY A 35 -9.60 10.44 10.69
N GLU A 36 -10.07 9.61 11.63
CA GLU A 36 -9.24 9.04 12.69
C GLU A 36 -8.31 7.97 12.13
N ALA A 37 -7.08 7.94 12.64
CA ALA A 37 -6.11 6.92 12.27
C ALA A 37 -6.51 5.58 12.91
N LYS A 38 -6.67 4.52 12.10
CA LYS A 38 -7.11 3.22 12.61
C LYS A 38 -5.95 2.26 12.88
N SER A 39 -5.06 2.11 11.91
CA SER A 39 -4.00 1.12 11.96
C SER A 39 -2.78 1.51 11.13
N ILE A 40 -1.65 0.88 11.43
CA ILE A 40 -0.46 0.87 10.58
C ILE A 40 -0.37 -0.50 9.90
N LEU A 41 -0.23 -0.49 8.58
CA LEU A 41 0.05 -1.68 7.78
C LEU A 41 1.43 -1.58 7.14
N GLU A 42 2.07 -2.73 6.96
CA GLU A 42 3.27 -2.87 6.14
C GLU A 42 2.92 -3.55 4.83
N ILE A 43 3.25 -2.91 3.72
CA ILE A 43 3.26 -3.53 2.41
C ILE A 43 4.67 -4.05 2.14
N PHE A 44 4.79 -5.34 1.86
CA PHE A 44 6.06 -6.03 1.66
C PHE A 44 6.00 -6.94 0.43
N GLU A 45 7.15 -7.17 -0.17
CA GLU A 45 7.29 -8.09 -1.29
C GLU A 45 7.62 -9.50 -0.79
N LYS A 46 7.00 -10.51 -1.40
CA LYS A 46 7.35 -11.91 -1.22
C LYS A 46 7.11 -12.64 -2.54
N ASP A 47 8.11 -13.37 -3.02
CA ASP A 47 8.03 -14.18 -4.25
C ASP A 47 7.56 -13.35 -5.48
N GLY A 48 8.01 -12.10 -5.59
CA GLY A 48 7.64 -11.20 -6.69
C GLY A 48 6.23 -10.60 -6.60
N LYS A 49 5.50 -10.85 -5.50
CA LYS A 49 4.15 -10.34 -5.26
C LYS A 49 4.10 -9.42 -4.05
N ALA A 50 3.19 -8.45 -4.06
CA ALA A 50 2.94 -7.57 -2.93
C ALA A 50 1.92 -8.17 -1.97
N TYR A 51 2.20 -8.02 -0.67
CA TYR A 51 1.37 -8.42 0.45
C TYR A 51 1.25 -7.27 1.44
N GLY A 52 0.18 -7.25 2.24
CA GLY A 52 -0.03 -6.25 3.28
C GLY A 52 -0.39 -6.90 4.61
N ARG A 53 0.33 -6.51 5.67
CA ARG A 53 0.14 -7.01 7.03
C ARG A 53 -0.24 -5.88 7.98
N VAL A 54 -1.15 -6.15 8.90
CA VAL A 54 -1.43 -5.25 10.02
C VAL A 54 -0.26 -5.29 10.99
N LEU A 55 0.43 -4.18 11.17
CA LEU A 55 1.52 -4.04 12.14
C LEU A 55 1.04 -3.57 13.50
N GLU A 56 0.08 -2.64 13.51
CA GLU A 56 -0.40 -2.00 14.73
C GLU A 56 -1.84 -1.53 14.57
N ILE A 57 -2.68 -1.82 15.56
CA ILE A 57 -3.98 -1.15 15.73
C ILE A 57 -3.80 0.07 16.63
N LEU A 58 -4.13 1.26 16.11
CA LEU A 58 -3.93 2.54 16.80
C LEU A 58 -5.11 2.89 17.71
N ASN A 59 -6.32 2.42 17.39
CA ASN A 59 -7.46 2.54 18.30
C ASN A 59 -7.33 1.52 19.43
N LYS A 60 -7.12 2.03 20.66
CA LYS A 60 -6.95 1.20 21.86
C LYS A 60 -8.16 0.31 22.16
N GLU A 61 -9.36 0.73 21.77
CA GLU A 61 -10.59 -0.05 21.97
C GLU A 61 -10.61 -1.33 21.14
N HIS A 62 -9.88 -1.36 20.02
CA HIS A 62 -9.82 -2.47 19.07
C HIS A 62 -8.46 -3.18 19.08
N LYS A 63 -7.58 -2.88 20.04
CA LYS A 63 -6.19 -3.33 20.02
C LYS A 63 -6.05 -4.85 20.14
N ASP A 64 -6.92 -5.46 20.94
CA ASP A 64 -6.91 -6.90 21.21
C ASP A 64 -7.98 -7.65 20.40
N ASP A 65 -8.60 -6.99 19.42
CA ASP A 65 -9.62 -7.60 18.58
C ASP A 65 -9.02 -8.78 17.78
N VAL A 66 -9.81 -9.84 17.69
CA VAL A 66 -9.52 -11.02 16.88
C VAL A 66 -10.48 -11.07 15.69
N CYS A 67 -10.07 -11.72 14.60
CA CYS A 67 -10.94 -11.88 13.45
C CYS A 67 -11.92 -13.03 13.66
N GLU A 68 -13.05 -12.75 14.30
CA GLU A 68 -14.10 -13.74 14.60
C GLU A 68 -14.80 -14.24 13.34
N GLU A 69 -15.06 -13.34 12.39
CA GLU A 69 -15.76 -13.61 11.13
C GLU A 69 -14.83 -14.19 10.05
N CYS A 70 -13.51 -14.19 10.27
CA CYS A 70 -12.58 -14.83 9.36
C CYS A 70 -12.82 -16.34 9.26
N GLU A 71 -12.44 -16.91 8.13
CA GLU A 71 -12.44 -18.35 7.91
C GLU A 71 -11.01 -18.94 7.94
N GLY A 72 -10.94 -20.27 8.05
CA GLY A 72 -9.71 -21.03 7.94
C GLY A 72 -8.66 -20.62 8.97
N GLU A 73 -7.43 -20.43 8.51
CA GLU A 73 -6.29 -20.14 9.36
C GLU A 73 -6.33 -18.75 10.02
N ASN A 74 -7.19 -17.83 9.57
CA ASN A 74 -7.29 -16.49 10.13
C ASN A 74 -8.33 -16.39 11.27
N LYS A 75 -9.21 -17.39 11.42
CA LYS A 75 -10.29 -17.37 12.40
C LYS A 75 -9.76 -17.32 13.84
N GLY A 76 -10.26 -16.37 14.62
CA GLY A 76 -9.93 -16.21 16.04
C GLY A 76 -8.47 -15.79 16.31
N LYS A 77 -7.72 -15.39 15.27
CA LYS A 77 -6.39 -14.80 15.42
C LYS A 77 -6.49 -13.30 15.70
N PRO A 78 -5.58 -12.73 16.49
CA PRO A 78 -5.46 -11.28 16.64
C PRO A 78 -5.38 -10.61 15.27
N ILE A 79 -6.10 -9.50 15.08
CA ILE A 79 -6.07 -8.75 13.83
C ILE A 79 -4.67 -8.20 13.57
N GLU A 80 -4.01 -7.72 14.63
CA GLU A 80 -2.60 -7.35 14.58
C GLU A 80 -1.74 -8.57 14.21
N GLY A 81 -0.93 -8.44 13.16
CA GLY A 81 -0.13 -9.52 12.59
C GLY A 81 -0.76 -10.26 11.40
N LEU A 82 -2.06 -10.09 11.13
CA LEU A 82 -2.68 -10.72 9.97
C LEU A 82 -2.17 -10.13 8.66
N VAL A 83 -1.91 -11.02 7.69
CA VAL A 83 -1.69 -10.65 6.29
C VAL A 83 -3.06 -10.56 5.62
N ILE A 84 -3.56 -9.34 5.48
CA ILE A 84 -4.91 -9.07 4.97
C ILE A 84 -4.92 -8.78 3.48
N MET A 85 -3.78 -8.38 2.90
CA MET A 85 -3.63 -8.14 1.46
C MET A 85 -2.67 -9.18 0.89
N LYS A 86 -3.05 -9.87 -0.18
CA LYS A 86 -2.36 -11.07 -0.65
C LYS A 86 -2.16 -11.10 -2.16
N ALA A 87 -0.95 -11.46 -2.56
CA ALA A 87 -0.58 -11.91 -3.89
C ALA A 87 -0.90 -10.91 -5.02
N LEU A 88 -0.73 -9.61 -4.77
CA LEU A 88 -0.88 -8.62 -5.83
C LEU A 88 0.32 -8.73 -6.78
N GLU A 89 0.07 -8.67 -8.07
CA GLU A 89 1.06 -8.76 -9.13
C GLU A 89 1.37 -7.38 -9.68
N LYS A 90 2.63 -7.17 -10.08
CA LYS A 90 3.06 -5.89 -10.61
C LYS A 90 2.51 -5.70 -12.02
N ASP A 91 1.78 -4.61 -12.25
CA ASP A 91 1.27 -4.20 -13.56
C ASP A 91 1.54 -2.72 -13.77
N ASP A 92 2.50 -2.39 -14.64
CA ASP A 92 3.00 -1.04 -14.89
C ASP A 92 3.26 -0.22 -13.60
N ASN A 93 2.38 0.75 -13.31
CA ASN A 93 2.49 1.66 -12.17
C ASN A 93 1.55 1.29 -11.00
N GLU A 94 0.93 0.13 -11.06
CA GLU A 94 0.07 -0.42 -10.02
C GLU A 94 0.51 -1.84 -9.63
N TRP A 95 -0.19 -2.38 -8.65
CA TRP A 95 -0.14 -3.77 -8.27
C TRP A 95 -1.60 -4.26 -8.20
N ASN A 96 -1.98 -5.32 -8.91
CA ASN A 96 -3.37 -5.75 -9.08
C ASN A 96 -3.51 -7.29 -8.99
N ASP A 97 -4.67 -7.83 -9.36
CA ASP A 97 -5.00 -9.27 -9.39
C ASP A 97 -4.86 -10.05 -8.06
N GLY A 98 -4.60 -9.34 -6.97
CA GLY A 98 -4.57 -9.89 -5.62
C GLY A 98 -5.89 -9.71 -4.89
N THR A 99 -5.87 -9.98 -3.58
CA THR A 99 -7.03 -9.83 -2.71
C THR A 99 -6.74 -9.00 -1.48
N ILE A 100 -7.80 -8.45 -0.90
CA ILE A 100 -7.80 -7.81 0.41
C ILE A 100 -8.98 -8.33 1.24
N MET A 101 -8.70 -8.77 2.45
CA MET A 101 -9.67 -9.22 3.43
C MET A 101 -9.95 -8.10 4.42
N ASP A 102 -11.23 -7.86 4.69
CA ASP A 102 -11.68 -7.01 5.79
C ASP A 102 -11.78 -7.84 7.08
N PRO A 103 -10.94 -7.61 8.10
CA PRO A 103 -10.96 -8.38 9.33
C PRO A 103 -12.24 -8.16 10.17
N GLU A 104 -12.96 -7.06 9.99
CA GLU A 104 -14.21 -6.81 10.73
C GLU A 104 -15.35 -7.69 10.23
N SER A 105 -15.35 -8.03 8.93
CA SER A 105 -16.41 -8.82 8.31
C SER A 105 -15.97 -10.20 7.82
N GLY A 106 -14.68 -10.51 7.87
CA GLY A 106 -14.08 -11.73 7.32
C GLY A 106 -14.11 -11.82 5.79
N LYS A 107 -14.68 -10.81 5.11
CA LYS A 107 -14.92 -10.86 3.66
C LYS A 107 -13.66 -10.54 2.87
N GLU A 108 -13.45 -11.30 1.81
CA GLU A 108 -12.35 -11.11 0.87
C GLU A 108 -12.84 -10.45 -0.43
N TYR A 109 -12.04 -9.52 -0.94
CA TYR A 109 -12.33 -8.72 -2.12
C TYR A 109 -11.16 -8.76 -3.08
N SER A 110 -11.41 -8.69 -4.38
CA SER A 110 -10.35 -8.41 -5.35
C SER A 110 -9.74 -7.03 -5.07
N CYS A 111 -8.43 -6.90 -5.22
CA CYS A 111 -7.70 -5.72 -4.80
C CYS A 111 -6.67 -5.26 -5.83
N TYR A 112 -6.56 -3.94 -5.98
CA TYR A 112 -5.36 -3.31 -6.52
C TYR A 112 -4.91 -2.12 -5.66
N ILE A 113 -3.62 -1.84 -5.72
CA ILE A 113 -3.00 -0.68 -5.09
C ILE A 113 -2.20 0.14 -6.09
N LYS A 114 -2.18 1.46 -5.89
CA LYS A 114 -1.49 2.39 -6.79
C LYS A 114 -1.05 3.62 -6.01
N LEU A 115 0.20 4.04 -6.17
CA LEU A 115 0.64 5.32 -5.62
C LEU A 115 -0.08 6.47 -6.36
N GLN A 116 -0.65 7.38 -5.58
CA GLN A 116 -1.17 8.66 -6.08
C GLN A 116 -0.14 9.78 -5.92
N SER A 117 0.65 9.70 -4.86
CA SER A 117 1.84 10.50 -4.58
C SER A 117 2.80 9.65 -3.73
N ASN A 118 4.00 10.18 -3.45
CA ASN A 118 5.00 9.47 -2.64
C ASN A 118 4.46 9.04 -1.27
N ASP A 119 3.53 9.81 -0.70
CA ASP A 119 2.97 9.67 0.64
C ASP A 119 1.50 9.22 0.66
N LYS A 120 0.89 8.96 -0.50
CA LYS A 120 -0.52 8.58 -0.61
C LYS A 120 -0.72 7.36 -1.51
N LEU A 121 -1.19 6.29 -0.90
CA LEU A 121 -1.53 5.04 -1.57
C LEU A 121 -3.04 4.97 -1.79
N LYS A 122 -3.46 4.71 -3.02
CA LYS A 122 -4.83 4.29 -3.33
C LYS A 122 -4.92 2.80 -3.14
N VAL A 123 -5.90 2.35 -2.35
CA VAL A 123 -6.24 0.94 -2.15
C VAL A 123 -7.68 0.74 -2.61
N ARG A 124 -7.92 -0.12 -3.59
CA ARG A 124 -9.26 -0.42 -4.11
C ARG A 124 -9.59 -1.87 -3.83
N GLY A 125 -10.68 -2.12 -3.11
CA GLY A 125 -11.32 -3.43 -2.97
C GLY A 125 -12.63 -3.48 -3.77
N TYR A 126 -12.92 -4.59 -4.46
CA TYR A 126 -14.12 -4.72 -5.29
C TYR A 126 -14.62 -6.17 -5.41
N LEU A 127 -15.86 -6.34 -5.85
CA LEU A 127 -16.47 -7.63 -6.17
C LEU A 127 -16.72 -7.73 -7.67
N GLY A 128 -16.06 -8.67 -8.34
CA GLY A 128 -16.15 -8.86 -9.79
C GLY A 128 -15.49 -7.72 -10.57
N PHE A 129 -16.20 -6.60 -10.77
CA PHE A 129 -15.70 -5.46 -11.55
C PHE A 129 -15.20 -4.33 -10.64
N ALA A 130 -14.05 -3.74 -10.97
CA ALA A 130 -13.44 -2.66 -10.18
C ALA A 130 -14.33 -1.42 -9.98
N ALA A 131 -15.31 -1.19 -10.86
CA ALA A 131 -16.32 -0.15 -10.71
C ALA A 131 -17.25 -0.36 -9.49
N LEU A 132 -17.51 -1.62 -9.13
CA LEU A 132 -18.37 -2.02 -8.01
C LEU A 132 -17.52 -2.36 -6.78
N GLY A 133 -17.02 -1.32 -6.12
CA GLY A 133 -16.14 -1.48 -4.97
C GLY A 133 -15.94 -0.21 -4.16
N ARG A 134 -15.03 -0.28 -3.20
CA ARG A 134 -14.65 0.82 -2.30
C ARG A 134 -13.19 1.17 -2.49
N THR A 135 -12.90 2.46 -2.49
CA THR A 135 -11.53 2.99 -2.46
C THR A 135 -11.25 3.53 -1.08
N GLN A 136 -10.08 3.24 -0.55
CA GLN A 136 -9.49 3.91 0.60
C GLN A 136 -8.17 4.56 0.19
N TYR A 137 -7.77 5.56 0.97
CA TYR A 137 -6.46 6.18 0.83
C TYR A 137 -5.67 5.97 2.11
N TRP A 138 -4.48 5.38 1.97
CA TRP A 138 -3.55 5.21 3.07
C TRP A 138 -2.40 6.18 2.92
N TYR A 139 -1.79 6.56 4.05
CA TYR A 139 -0.79 7.60 4.12
C TYR A 139 0.53 7.07 4.65
N ARG A 140 1.64 7.36 3.99
CA ARG A 140 2.94 6.78 4.36
C ARG A 140 3.31 7.21 5.78
N VAL A 141 3.84 6.28 6.56
CA VAL A 141 4.45 6.57 7.86
C VAL A 141 5.89 7.00 7.60
N GLN A 142 6.26 8.21 8.06
CA GLN A 142 7.63 8.72 8.02
C GLN A 142 8.45 8.22 9.21
#